data_AF-A0A6N4XQ24-F1
#
_entry.id   AF-A0A6N4XQ24-F1
#
_cell.length_a   1.000
_cell.length_b   1.000
_cell.length_c   1.000
_cell.angle_alpha   90.00
_cell.angle_beta   90.00
_cell.angle_gamma   90.00
#
_symmetry.space_group_name_H-M   'P 1'
#
loop_
_entity.id
_entity.type
_entity.pdbx_description
1 polymer ?
#
loop_
_entity_poly.entity_id
_entity_poly.type
_entity_poly.pdbx_seq_one_letter_code
_entity_poly.pdbx_strand_id
1 'polypeptide(L)'
;MENFGGQKPVKISEVKLVKMMLDNYNDPLHDFKEHYKNNTDPNAHFMVMGIEVKSPEQLKELSDMMQKNIQKNNNPIEIDKAIRYPTK
;
A
#
# COMPACT_ATOMS: atom_id res chain seq x y z
N MET A 1 -2.00 -27.12 8.04
CA MET A 1 -1.79 -25.67 7.82
C MET A 1 -0.75 -25.55 6.73
N GLU A 2 -1.17 -25.16 5.54
CA GLU A 2 -0.31 -25.01 4.38
C GLU A 2 0.60 -23.78 4.58
N ASN A 3 1.91 -23.97 4.46
CA ASN A 3 2.88 -22.88 4.51
C ASN A 3 2.79 -22.10 3.20
N PHE A 4 2.61 -20.78 3.26
CA PHE A 4 2.70 -19.92 2.07
C PHE A 4 4.15 -19.93 1.56
N GLY A 5 4.40 -20.65 0.46
CA GLY A 5 5.73 -20.77 -0.14
C GLY A 5 6.80 -21.37 0.80
N GLY A 6 6.42 -22.21 1.77
CA GLY A 6 7.37 -22.82 2.72
C GLY A 6 7.82 -21.89 3.87
N GLN A 7 7.32 -20.66 3.93
CA GLN A 7 7.62 -19.73 5.03
C GLN A 7 6.64 -19.89 6.19
N LYS A 8 7.16 -19.74 7.41
CA LYS A 8 6.32 -19.71 8.61
C LYS A 8 5.56 -18.38 8.66
N PRO A 9 4.28 -18.37 9.09
CA PRO A 9 3.52 -17.14 9.24
C PRO A 9 4.13 -16.24 10.31
N VAL A 10 4.18 -14.95 10.02
CA VAL A 10 4.59 -13.93 11.00
C VAL A 10 3.44 -13.69 11.97
N LYS A 11 3.64 -14.01 13.25
CA LYS A 11 2.63 -13.75 14.29
C LYS A 11 2.62 -12.27 14.66
N ILE A 12 1.47 -11.61 14.55
CA ILE A 12 1.25 -10.22 14.97
C ILE A 12 -0.06 -10.11 15.74
N SER A 13 -0.16 -9.10 16.61
CA SER A 13 -1.43 -8.75 17.26
C SER A 13 -2.35 -7.97 16.31
N GLU A 14 -3.65 -8.01 16.57
CA GLU A 14 -4.65 -7.24 15.82
C GLU A 14 -4.35 -5.73 15.87
N VAL A 15 -3.99 -5.19 17.04
CA VAL A 15 -3.61 -3.77 17.20
C VAL A 15 -2.43 -3.41 16.30
N LYS A 16 -1.43 -4.29 16.20
CA LYS A 16 -0.28 -4.07 15.32
C LYS A 16 -0.68 -4.10 13.85
N LEU A 17 -1.55 -5.05 13.46
CA LEU A 17 -2.08 -5.12 12.10
C LEU A 17 -2.83 -3.83 11.73
N VAL A 18 -3.76 -3.39 12.59
CA VAL A 18 -4.52 -2.15 12.37
C VAL A 18 -3.59 -0.96 12.20
N LYS A 19 -2.57 -0.83 13.06
CA LYS A 19 -1.57 0.23 12.94
C LYS A 19 -0.83 0.18 11.60
N MET A 20 -0.35 -1.00 11.19
CA MET A 20 0.35 -1.16 9.91
C MET A 20 -0.53 -0.80 8.72
N MET A 21 -1.81 -1.18 8.76
CA MET A 21 -2.78 -0.83 7.71
C MET A 21 -3.03 0.68 7.65
N LEU A 22 -3.09 1.36 8.80
CA LEU A 22 -3.22 2.82 8.88
C LEU A 22 -1.96 3.55 8.41
N ASP A 23 -0.77 3.08 8.82
CA ASP A 23 0.51 3.64 8.39
C ASP A 23 0.64 3.54 6.86
N ASN A 24 0.33 2.37 6.28
CA ASN A 24 0.28 2.18 4.83
C ASN A 24 -0.78 3.06 4.17
N TYR A 25 -1.96 3.23 4.78
CA TYR A 25 -2.96 4.15 4.22
C TYR A 25 -2.50 5.61 4.24
N ASN A 26 -1.74 6.04 5.26
CA ASN A 26 -1.27 7.41 5.38
C ASN A 26 -0.19 7.75 4.32
N ASP A 27 0.69 6.81 3.98
CA ASP A 27 1.67 6.96 2.91
C ASP A 27 1.77 5.68 2.05
N PRO A 28 0.80 5.42 1.16
CA PRO A 28 0.69 4.14 0.45
C PRO A 28 1.75 3.95 -0.65
N LEU A 29 2.52 5.01 -0.96
CA LEU A 29 3.60 4.98 -1.93
C LEU A 29 4.96 5.24 -1.28
N HIS A 30 5.10 5.02 0.04
CA HIS A 30 6.35 5.27 0.76
C HIS A 30 7.56 4.58 0.10
N ASP A 31 7.56 3.24 0.07
CA ASP A 31 8.65 2.44 -0.51
C ASP A 31 8.82 2.73 -2.02
N PHE A 32 7.71 2.95 -2.72
CA PHE A 32 7.73 3.31 -4.13
C PHE A 32 8.48 4.63 -4.36
N LYS A 33 8.26 5.66 -3.54
CA LYS A 33 8.96 6.95 -3.62
C LYS A 33 10.46 6.77 -3.40
N GLU A 34 10.85 5.95 -2.42
CA GLU A 34 12.25 5.66 -2.16
C GLU A 34 12.92 4.95 -3.34
N HIS A 35 12.25 3.94 -3.91
CA HIS A 35 12.74 3.21 -5.07
C HIS A 35 12.82 4.09 -6.31
N TYR A 36 11.79 4.89 -6.58
CA TYR A 36 11.75 5.84 -7.69
C TYR A 36 12.88 6.86 -7.60
N LYS A 37 13.14 7.42 -6.41
CA LYS A 37 14.18 8.43 -6.17
C LYS A 37 15.60 7.85 -6.31
N ASN A 38 15.82 6.63 -5.84
CA ASN A 38 17.15 6.03 -5.79
C ASN A 38 17.50 5.20 -7.03
N ASN A 39 16.58 5.08 -7.99
CA ASN A 39 16.81 4.32 -9.20
C ASN A 39 17.81 5.02 -10.12
N THR A 40 18.77 4.25 -10.65
CA THR A 40 19.82 4.71 -11.55
C THR A 40 19.67 4.17 -12.97
N ASP A 41 18.74 3.23 -13.21
CA ASP A 41 18.49 2.68 -14.53
C ASP A 41 17.65 3.66 -15.37
N PRO A 42 18.19 4.22 -16.48
CA PRO A 42 17.46 5.15 -17.34
C PRO A 42 16.31 4.51 -18.14
N ASN A 43 16.25 3.18 -18.22
CA ASN A 43 15.18 2.45 -18.91
C ASN A 43 14.09 1.93 -17.97
N ALA A 44 14.18 2.23 -16.67
CA ALA A 44 13.20 1.79 -15.70
C ALA A 44 11.86 2.50 -15.92
N HIS A 45 10.79 1.72 -15.98
CA HIS A 45 9.42 2.21 -16.04
C HIS A 45 8.72 1.96 -14.70
N PHE A 46 8.27 3.04 -14.07
CA PHE A 46 7.62 3.00 -12.77
C PHE A 46 6.12 3.08 -12.93
N MET A 47 5.40 2.10 -12.36
CA MET A 47 3.95 1.98 -12.53
C MET A 47 3.26 2.01 -11.17
N VAL A 48 2.20 2.81 -11.05
CA VAL A 48 1.27 2.79 -9.91
C VAL A 48 -0.13 2.57 -10.44
N MET A 49 -0.81 1.51 -10.00
CA MET A 49 -2.20 1.22 -10.41
C MET A 49 -2.40 1.18 -11.95
N GLY A 50 -1.39 0.74 -12.70
CA GLY A 50 -1.41 0.68 -14.17
C GLY A 50 -1.12 2.02 -14.87
N ILE A 51 -0.82 3.07 -14.12
CA ILE A 51 -0.40 4.39 -14.64
C ILE A 51 1.11 4.50 -14.53
N GLU A 52 1.75 4.90 -15.62
CA GLU A 52 3.19 5.16 -15.63
C GLU A 52 3.52 6.50 -14.99
N VAL A 53 4.44 6.50 -14.04
CA VAL A 53 4.95 7.69 -13.35
C VAL A 53 6.01 8.35 -14.24
N LYS A 54 5.65 9.50 -14.80
CA LYS A 54 6.52 10.33 -15.65
C LYS A 54 7.21 11.43 -14.85
N SER A 55 6.66 11.83 -13.71
CA SER A 55 7.28 12.84 -12.86
C SER A 55 6.90 12.69 -11.37
N PRO A 56 7.74 13.17 -10.43
CA PRO A 56 7.48 13.11 -9.00
C PRO A 56 6.19 13.81 -8.55
N GLU A 57 5.76 14.85 -9.26
CA GLU A 57 4.57 15.65 -8.92
C GLU A 57 3.29 14.80 -9.01
N GLN A 58 3.27 13.80 -9.89
CA GLN A 58 2.15 12.87 -10.04
C GLN A 58 1.95 11.97 -8.81
N LEU A 59 2.99 11.78 -7.99
CA LEU A 59 2.95 10.85 -6.85
C LEU A 59 1.91 11.25 -5.81
N LYS A 60 1.61 12.54 -5.67
CA LYS A 60 0.56 13.00 -4.76
C LYS A 60 -0.81 12.49 -5.22
N GLU A 61 -1.15 12.72 -6.48
CA GLU A 61 -2.43 12.30 -7.06
C GLU A 61 -2.56 10.77 -7.03
N LEU A 62 -1.50 10.06 -7.41
CA LEU A 62 -1.45 8.60 -7.37
C LEU A 62 -1.59 8.06 -5.94
N SER A 63 -1.02 8.73 -4.94
CA SER A 63 -1.23 8.37 -3.52
C SER A 63 -2.69 8.55 -3.11
N ASP A 64 -3.32 9.66 -3.50
CA ASP A 64 -4.74 9.91 -3.21
C ASP A 64 -5.64 8.87 -3.92
N MET A 65 -5.29 8.44 -5.14
CA MET A 65 -5.97 7.35 -5.84
C MET A 65 -5.82 6.00 -5.11
N MET A 66 -4.61 5.70 -4.63
CA MET A 66 -4.34 4.46 -3.89
C MET A 66 -5.10 4.44 -2.56
N GLN A 67 -5.19 5.57 -1.84
CA GLN A 67 -6.03 5.71 -0.64
C GLN A 67 -7.50 5.39 -0.94
N LYS A 68 -8.08 5.95 -2.01
CA LYS A 68 -9.44 5.64 -2.44
C LYS A 68 -9.61 4.17 -2.79
N ASN A 69 -8.62 3.56 -3.44
CA ASN A 69 -8.64 2.14 -3.77
C ASN A 69 -8.59 1.26 -2.52
N ILE A 70 -7.78 1.61 -1.52
CA ILE A 70 -7.74 0.91 -0.22
C ILE A 70 -9.10 0.97 0.46
N GLN A 71 -9.72 2.15 0.54
CA GLN A 71 -11.05 2.30 1.13
C GLN A 71 -12.12 1.49 0.39
N LYS A 72 -12.13 1.55 -0.95
CA LYS A 72 -13.10 0.83 -1.79
C LYS A 72 -13.01 -0.69 -1.61
N ASN A 73 -11.81 -1.22 -1.38
CA ASN A 73 -11.55 -2.65 -1.26
C ASN A 73 -11.41 -3.13 0.20
N ASN A 74 -11.77 -2.30 1.18
CA ASN A 74 -11.73 -2.64 2.60
C ASN A 74 -12.91 -3.56 2.99
N ASN A 75 -12.86 -4.80 2.52
CA ASN A 75 -13.92 -5.80 2.69
C ASN A 75 -13.38 -7.09 3.35
N PRO A 76 -13.20 -7.11 4.69
CA PRO A 76 -12.78 -8.31 5.40
C PRO A 76 -13.89 -9.36 5.45
N ILE A 77 -13.49 -10.62 5.72
CA ILE A 77 -14.42 -11.76 5.88
C ILE A 77 -15.35 -11.53 7.08
N GLU A 78 -14.78 -11.07 8.20
CA GLU A 78 -15.50 -10.65 9.39
C GLU A 78 -15.78 -9.14 9.30
N ILE A 79 -17.06 -8.77 9.16
CA ILE A 79 -17.48 -7.38 8.86
C ILE A 79 -17.00 -6.38 9.93
N ASP A 80 -16.97 -6.79 11.20
CA ASP A 80 -16.51 -5.96 12.32
C ASP A 80 -15.00 -5.69 12.29
N LYS A 81 -14.23 -6.46 11.49
CA LYS A 81 -12.79 -6.28 11.30
C LYS A 81 -12.44 -5.24 10.24
N ALA A 82 -13.44 -4.54 9.67
CA ALA A 82 -13.18 -3.54 8.64
C ALA A 82 -12.37 -2.37 9.23
N ILE A 83 -11.23 -2.05 8.61
CA ILE A 83 -10.36 -0.98 9.10
C ILE A 83 -11.05 0.37 8.90
N ARG A 84 -11.11 1.18 9.95
CA ARG A 84 -11.68 2.53 9.86
C ARG A 84 -10.61 3.50 9.39
N TYR A 85 -10.57 3.77 8.09
CA TYR A 85 -9.69 4.77 7.51
C TYR A 85 -10.28 6.17 7.64
N PRO A 86 -9.47 7.21 7.94
CA PRO A 86 -9.96 8.58 7.96
C PRO A 86 -10.34 9.03 6.54
N THR A 87 -11.56 9.53 6.38
CA THR A 87 -11.98 10.26 5.19
C THR A 87 -11.40 11.68 5.26
N LYS A 88 -10.62 12.06 4.25
CA LYS A 88 -10.19 13.45 4.04
C LYS A 88 -11.39 14.32 3.69
#